data_AF-A0A835HTG5-F1
#
_entry.id   AF-A0A835HTG5-F1
#
_cell.length_a   1.000
_cell.length_b   1.000
_cell.length_c   1.000
_cell.angle_alpha   90.00
_cell.angle_beta   90.00
_cell.angle_gamma   90.00
#
_symmetry.space_group_name_H-M   'P 1'
#
loop_
_entity.id
_entity.type
_entity.pdbx_description
1 polymer ?
#
loop_
_entity_poly.entity_id
_entity_poly.type
_entity_poly.pdbx_seq_one_letter_code
_entity_poly.pdbx_strand_id
1 'polypeptide(L)' 'MSQVQLTSGSRIVLMGSIPIAFGRTGQPSAYGELVSIGGLYLDTNKKLSAAAATILEIKLFVPKNHFFL' A
#
# COMPACT_ATOMS: atom_id res chain seq x y z
N MET A 1 -12.31 -7.89 20.77
CA MET A 1 -11.74 -7.59 19.44
C MET A 1 -10.80 -8.73 19.09
N SER A 2 -11.23 -9.66 18.23
CA SER A 2 -10.41 -10.81 17.85
C SER A 2 -10.43 -10.96 16.35
N GLN A 3 -9.28 -10.81 15.71
CA GLN A 3 -9.04 -11.47 14.44
C GLN A 3 -7.57 -11.89 14.39
N VAL A 4 -7.30 -13.12 14.82
CA VAL A 4 -6.14 -13.87 14.37
C VAL A 4 -6.68 -14.86 13.35
N GLN A 5 -6.29 -14.68 12.09
CA GLN A 5 -6.58 -15.64 11.03
C GLN A 5 -5.27 -16.01 10.33
N LEU A 6 -4.66 -17.10 10.78
CA LEU A 6 -3.49 -17.72 10.16
C LEU A 6 -3.96 -18.56 8.96
N THR A 7 -4.08 -17.93 7.80
CA THR A 7 -4.11 -18.63 6.51
C THR A 7 -2.70 -18.76 5.98
N SER A 8 -2.34 -19.88 5.36
CA SER A 8 -1.01 -20.16 4.80
C SER A 8 -0.68 -19.33 3.54
N GLY A 9 -1.14 -18.09 3.45
CA GLY A 9 -1.00 -17.23 2.29
C GLY A 9 -1.14 -15.75 2.62
N SER A 10 -0.63 -14.91 1.73
CA SER A 10 -0.69 -13.44 1.82
C SER A 10 -2.14 -12.96 1.85
N ARG A 11 -2.47 -12.07 2.79
CA ARG A 11 -3.74 -11.34 2.83
C ARG A 11 -3.55 -9.96 2.24
N ILE A 12 -4.43 -9.57 1.31
CA ILE A 12 -4.47 -8.25 0.70
C ILE A 12 -5.87 -7.69 0.94
N VAL A 13 -5.95 -6.47 1.46
CA VAL A 13 -7.20 -5.76 1.70
C VAL A 13 -7.13 -4.43 0.96
N LEU A 14 -8.11 -4.16 0.10
CA LEU A 14 -8.22 -2.89 -0.62
C LEU A 14 -9.49 -2.17 -0.16
N MET A 15 -9.32 -0.95 0.33
CA MET A 15 -10.43 -0.08 0.73
C MET A 15 -10.48 1.11 -0.22
N GLY A 16 -11.55 1.19 -1.01
CA GLY A 16 -11.84 2.32 -1.89
C GLY A 16 -12.69 3.38 -1.19
N SER A 17 -12.79 4.56 -1.80
CA SER A 17 -13.71 5.64 -1.39
C SER A 17 -13.49 6.17 0.04
N ILE A 18 -12.30 5.96 0.60
CA ILE A 18 -11.89 6.60 1.85
C ILE A 18 -11.42 8.02 1.54
N PRO A 19 -11.93 9.06 2.22
CA PRO A 19 -11.39 10.42 2.10
C PRO A 19 -9.94 10.44 2.58
N ILE A 20 -9.01 10.69 1.65
CA ILE A 20 -7.58 10.83 1.94
C ILE A 20 -7.11 12.17 1.38
N ALA A 21 -6.43 12.95 2.21
CA ALA A 21 -5.78 14.19 1.79
C ALA A 21 -4.26 14.00 1.84
N PHE A 22 -3.61 14.13 0.68
CA PHE A 22 -2.15 14.08 0.57
C PHE A 22 -1.63 15.40 0.00
N GLY A 23 -0.67 16.03 0.69
CA GLY A 23 -0.06 17.29 0.25
C GLY A 23 -1.04 18.47 0.11
N ARG A 24 -2.22 18.42 0.76
CA ARG A 24 -3.30 19.42 0.61
C ARG A 24 -3.83 19.55 -0.83
N THR A 25 -3.77 18.46 -1.59
CA THR A 25 -4.31 18.40 -2.97
C THR A 25 -5.57 17.52 -3.02
N GLY A 26 -6.36 17.66 -4.08
CA GLY A 26 -7.48 16.76 -4.39
C GLY A 26 -7.13 15.58 -5.30
N GLN A 27 -5.83 15.31 -5.50
CA GLN A 27 -5.38 14.24 -6.39
C GLN A 27 -5.62 12.85 -5.76
N PRO A 28 -5.86 11.80 -6.56
CA PRO A 28 -5.97 10.43 -6.06
C PRO A 28 -4.76 10.08 -5.21
N SER A 29 -5.02 9.51 -4.04
CA SER A 29 -3.99 9.21 -3.03
C SER A 29 -4.25 7.85 -2.40
N ALA A 30 -3.19 7.18 -1.98
CA ALA A 30 -3.30 5.87 -1.33
C ALA A 30 -2.42 5.78 -0.08
N TYR A 31 -2.84 4.94 0.85
CA TYR A 31 -2.08 4.57 2.05
C TYR A 31 -2.20 3.05 2.22
N GLY A 32 -1.11 2.39 2.56
CA GLY A 32 -1.10 0.97 2.88
C GLY A 32 -0.16 0.66 4.03
N GLU A 33 -0.36 -0.51 4.64
CA GLU A 33 0.54 -1.08 5.63
C GLU A 33 0.92 -2.48 5.17
N LEU A 34 2.21 -2.79 5.17
CA LEU A 34 2.70 -4.15 4.96
C LEU A 34 3.29 -4.72 6.25
N VAL A 35 2.74 -5.84 6.68
CA VAL A 35 3.26 -6.62 7.82
C VAL A 35 3.71 -7.98 7.31
N SER A 36 4.95 -8.36 7.64
CA SER A 36 5.53 -9.66 7.32
C SER A 36 6.38 -10.16 8.48
N ILE A 37 6.43 -11.47 8.67
CA ILE A 37 7.36 -12.12 9.59
C ILE A 37 8.71 -12.25 8.85
N GLY A 38 9.55 -11.22 8.99
CA GLY A 38 10.83 -11.12 8.28
C GLY A 38 10.69 -10.72 6.81
N GLY A 39 11.83 -10.60 6.11
CA GLY A 39 11.90 -10.27 4.68
C GLY A 39 11.83 -8.78 4.34
N LEU A 40 11.47 -7.92 5.29
CA LEU A 40 11.43 -6.46 5.13
C LEU A 40 12.80 -5.84 5.45
N TYR A 41 13.69 -5.87 4.46
CA TYR A 41 15.01 -5.24 4.51
C TYR A 41 15.05 -4.02 3.58
N LEU A 42 16.11 -3.21 3.65
CA LEU A 42 16.25 -1.99 2.85
C LEU A 42 16.04 -2.20 1.35
N ASP A 43 16.64 -3.24 0.76
CA ASP A 43 16.50 -3.56 -0.66
C ASP A 43 15.09 -4.06 -1.01
N THR A 44 14.53 -4.97 -0.18
CA THR A 44 13.16 -5.47 -0.37
C THR A 44 12.14 -4.34 -0.28
N ASN A 45 12.26 -3.44 0.71
CA ASN A 45 11.34 -2.32 0.89
C ASN A 45 11.40 -1.38 -0.31
N LYS A 46 12.60 -1.06 -0.84
CA LYS A 46 12.73 -0.24 -2.06
C LYS A 46 12.03 -0.88 -3.27
N LYS A 47 12.26 -2.19 -3.50
CA LYS A 47 11.64 -2.93 -4.61
C LYS A 47 10.12 -3.01 -4.47
N LEU A 48 9.65 -3.30 -3.26
CA LEU A 48 8.24 -3.37 -2.93
C LEU A 48 7.55 -2.03 -3.11
N SER A 49 8.07 -0.95 -2.53
CA SER A 49 7.50 0.39 -2.67
C SER A 49 7.45 0.82 -4.14
N ALA A 50 8.48 0.52 -4.93
CA ALA A 50 8.49 0.79 -6.37
C ALA A 50 7.43 -0.02 -7.14
N ALA A 51 7.28 -1.30 -6.82
CA ALA A 51 6.27 -2.17 -7.42
C ALA A 51 4.85 -1.70 -7.06
N ALA A 52 4.60 -1.41 -5.78
CA ALA A 52 3.32 -0.90 -5.30
C ALA A 52 2.97 0.44 -5.96
N ALA A 53 3.90 1.41 -5.98
CA ALA A 53 3.68 2.69 -6.66
C ALA A 53 3.36 2.53 -8.15
N THR A 54 4.03 1.59 -8.83
CA THR A 54 3.77 1.30 -10.25
C THR A 54 2.39 0.67 -10.47
N ILE A 55 1.97 -0.26 -9.60
CA ILE A 55 0.63 -0.85 -9.67
C ILE A 55 -0.44 0.22 -9.42
N LEU A 56 -0.26 1.05 -8.39
CA LEU A 56 -1.19 2.12 -8.04
C LEU A 56 -1.33 3.16 -9.15
N GLU A 57 -0.22 3.53 -9.81
CA GLU A 57 -0.25 4.44 -10.96
C GLU A 57 -1.01 3.82 -12.14
N ILE A 58 -0.66 2.61 -12.55
CA ILE A 58 -1.20 1.99 -13.78
C ILE A 58 -2.65 1.53 -13.59
N LYS A 59 -3.01 1.03 -12.40
CA LYS A 59 -4.32 0.40 -12.17
C LYS A 59 -5.32 1.32 -11.48
N LEU A 60 -4.85 2.20 -10.61
CA LEU A 60 -5.72 3.05 -9.78
C LEU A 60 -5.51 4.55 -10.03
N PHE A 61 -4.63 4.93 -10.97
CA PHE A 61 -4.36 6.32 -11.35
C PHE A 61 -3.88 7.20 -10.18
N VAL A 62 -3.23 6.59 -9.19
CA VAL A 62 -2.59 7.31 -8.07
C VAL A 62 -1.16 7.68 -8.49
N PRO A 63 -0.80 8.97 -8.53
CA PRO A 63 0.57 9.40 -8.81
C PRO A 63 1.57 8.74 -7.86
N LYS A 64 2.77 8.35 -8.33
CA LYS A 64 3.76 7.64 -7.49
C LYS A 64 4.20 8.42 -6.24
N ASN A 65 4.10 9.74 -6.29
CA ASN A 65 4.42 10.64 -5.18
C ASN A 65 3.23 10.90 -4.24
N HIS A 66 2.05 10.33 -4.50
CA HIS A 66 0.81 10.46 -3.70
C HIS A 66 0.43 9.15 -2.99
N PHE A 67 1.45 8.43 -2.52
CA PHE A 67 1.29 7.16 -1.85
C PHE A 67 2.30 6.99 -0.71
N PHE A 68 1.86 6.29 0.34
CA PHE A 68 2.71 5.87 1.46
C PHE A 68 2.47 4.39 1.78
N LEU A 69 3.55 3.65 2.07
CA LEU A 69 3.58 2.22 2.41
C LEU A 69 4.49 1.96 3.60
#